data_AF-A0A0X8I9F0-F1
#
_entry.id   AF-A0A0X8I9F0-F1
#
_cell.length_a   1.000
_cell.length_b   1.000
_cell.length_c   1.000
_cell.angle_alpha   90.00
_cell.angle_beta   90.00
_cell.angle_gamma   90.00
#
_symmetry.space_group_name_H-M   'P 1'
#
loop_
_entity.id
_entity.type
_entity.pdbx_description
1 polymer ?
#
loop_
_entity_poly.entity_id
_entity_poly.type
_entity_poly.pdbx_seq_one_letter_code
_entity_poly.pdbx_strand_id
1 'polypeptide(L)'
;MSQENRVSLQIDNMKLNLDGRVYESSHMIVVGLKRLSGEVSFGTVKVKGEFDLLPQASTVEDVVEVSAGGTFESDTYGGSVAINELEDGYLIEFNKLTIKFDVDESTGKVSVKIPRLEPIKASKLLFDIKGTISLNMIVSPFVVGAMTLVNDGKIKITAGDEVKITTEPEEGGANKSKELQIQRAQGRA
;
A
#
# COMPACT_ATOMS: atom_id res chain seq x y z
N MET A 1 -8.57 -26.40 9.36
CA MET A 1 -8.23 -25.00 9.06
C MET A 1 -6.88 -25.00 8.37
N SER A 2 -6.85 -25.05 7.04
CA SER A 2 -5.59 -24.98 6.30
C SER A 2 -5.09 -23.54 6.37
N GLN A 3 -3.90 -23.33 6.94
CA GLN A 3 -3.09 -22.19 6.52
C GLN A 3 -2.93 -22.34 5.00
N GLU A 4 -3.62 -21.51 4.23
CA GLU A 4 -3.21 -21.31 2.84
C GLU A 4 -1.75 -20.88 2.89
N ASN A 5 -0.88 -21.59 2.17
CA ASN A 5 0.56 -21.31 2.07
C ASN A 5 0.75 -19.92 1.43
N ARG A 6 0.60 -18.85 2.22
CA ARG A 6 0.90 -17.50 1.78
C ARG A 6 2.40 -17.36 1.69
N VAL A 7 2.89 -17.09 0.49
CA VAL A 7 4.31 -16.81 0.28
C VAL A 7 4.59 -15.42 0.81
N SER A 8 5.60 -15.30 1.67
CA SER A 8 5.99 -14.02 2.27
C SER A 8 7.23 -13.46 1.59
N LEU A 9 7.21 -12.14 1.39
CA LEU A 9 8.34 -11.35 0.92
C LEU A 9 8.69 -10.33 2.01
N GLN A 10 9.97 -10.15 2.26
CA GLN A 10 10.49 -9.13 3.16
C GLN A 10 11.60 -8.37 2.45
N ILE A 11 11.56 -7.04 2.49
CA ILE A 11 12.65 -6.19 2.03
C ILE A 11 13.17 -5.46 3.27
N ASP A 12 14.47 -5.58 3.52
CA ASP A 12 15.20 -4.77 4.49
C ASP A 12 16.36 -4.09 3.75
N ASN A 13 16.15 -2.83 3.41
CA ASN A 13 17.03 -2.05 2.55
C ASN A 13 17.34 -2.80 1.24
N MET A 14 18.60 -3.09 0.94
CA MET A 14 19.03 -3.79 -0.30
C MET A 14 18.79 -5.30 -0.28
N LYS A 15 18.19 -5.85 0.79
CA LYS A 15 18.00 -7.30 0.94
C LYS A 15 16.53 -7.65 0.75
N LEU A 16 16.23 -8.43 -0.29
CA LEU A 16 14.93 -9.05 -0.51
C LEU A 16 15.00 -10.51 -0.08
N ASN A 17 14.15 -10.91 0.87
CA ASN A 17 13.94 -12.29 1.27
C ASN A 17 12.58 -12.76 0.75
N LEU A 18 12.59 -13.75 -0.13
CA LEU A 18 11.39 -14.42 -0.64
C LEU A 18 11.38 -15.86 -0.13
N ASP A 19 10.57 -16.12 0.88
CA ASP A 19 10.39 -17.44 1.50
C ASP A 19 11.71 -18.16 1.83
N GLY A 20 12.65 -17.43 2.42
CA GLY A 20 13.97 -17.93 2.82
C GLY A 20 15.06 -17.77 1.76
N ARG A 21 14.73 -17.45 0.50
CA ARG A 21 15.71 -17.11 -0.54
C ARG A 21 16.05 -15.63 -0.47
N VAL A 22 17.33 -15.32 -0.35
CA VAL A 22 17.81 -13.94 -0.22
C VAL A 22 18.42 -13.47 -1.54
N TYR A 23 18.01 -12.28 -1.96
CA TYR A 23 18.55 -11.53 -3.09
C TYR A 23 19.08 -10.20 -2.56
N GLU A 24 20.25 -9.79 -3.02
CA GLU A 24 20.81 -8.47 -2.73
C GLU A 24 20.74 -7.62 -3.98
N SER A 25 20.00 -6.51 -3.93
CA SER A 25 19.85 -5.58 -5.04
C SER A 25 19.41 -4.22 -4.53
N SER A 26 19.85 -3.16 -5.20
CA SER A 26 19.38 -1.80 -4.95
C SER A 26 18.05 -1.49 -5.63
N HIS A 27 17.58 -2.32 -6.58
CA HIS A 27 16.36 -2.10 -7.35
C HIS A 27 15.50 -3.36 -7.36
N MET A 28 14.29 -3.24 -6.83
CA MET A 28 13.33 -4.33 -6.71
C MET A 28 12.01 -3.97 -7.37
N ILE A 29 11.46 -4.89 -8.15
CA ILE A 29 10.12 -4.81 -8.71
C ILE A 29 9.33 -6.02 -8.20
N VAL A 30 8.20 -5.76 -7.56
CA VAL A 30 7.33 -6.79 -6.98
C VAL A 30 5.93 -6.61 -7.52
N VAL A 31 5.35 -7.67 -8.10
CA VAL A 31 4.04 -7.62 -8.78
C VAL A 31 3.13 -8.73 -8.28
N GLY A 32 1.87 -8.39 -8.04
CA GLY A 32 0.84 -9.36 -7.65
C GLY A 32 0.73 -9.60 -6.15
N LEU A 33 1.19 -8.65 -5.34
CA LEU A 33 1.01 -8.67 -3.89
C LEU A 33 -0.47 -8.53 -3.54
N LYS A 34 -0.86 -9.14 -2.42
CA LYS A 34 -2.22 -9.12 -1.85
C LYS A 34 -2.31 -8.32 -0.57
N ARG A 35 -1.19 -8.25 0.13
CA ARG A 35 -0.95 -7.34 1.24
C ARG A 35 0.44 -6.76 1.10
N LEU A 36 0.56 -5.50 1.44
CA LEU A 36 1.83 -4.81 1.51
C LEU A 36 1.82 -3.92 2.74
N SER A 37 2.79 -4.12 3.63
CA SER A 37 2.99 -3.29 4.81
C SER A 37 4.44 -2.88 4.91
N GLY A 38 4.72 -1.74 5.53
CA GLY A 38 6.09 -1.29 5.64
C GLY A 38 6.28 0.09 6.20
N GLU A 39 7.55 0.42 6.34
CA GLU A 39 8.10 1.65 6.84
C GLU A 39 9.22 2.12 5.91
N VAL A 40 9.15 3.38 5.51
CA VAL A 40 10.19 4.08 4.76
C VAL A 40 10.51 5.38 5.49
N SER A 41 11.79 5.60 5.79
CA SER A 41 12.33 6.85 6.33
C SER A 41 13.80 6.98 5.92
N PHE A 42 14.43 8.09 6.30
CA PHE A 42 15.87 8.24 6.09
C PHE A 42 16.66 7.08 6.72
N GLY A 43 17.46 6.39 5.90
CA GLY A 43 18.27 5.23 6.31
C GLY A 43 17.49 3.96 6.68
N THR A 44 16.17 3.90 6.45
CA THR A 44 15.37 2.71 6.75
C THR A 44 14.35 2.44 5.66
N VAL A 45 14.43 1.24 5.09
CA VAL A 45 13.40 0.66 4.23
C VAL A 45 13.08 -0.73 4.78
N LYS A 46 11.87 -0.93 5.28
CA LYS A 46 11.38 -2.22 5.77
C LYS A 46 10.01 -2.49 5.18
N VAL A 47 9.91 -3.53 4.36
CA VAL A 47 8.68 -3.85 3.64
C VAL A 47 8.36 -5.32 3.81
N LYS A 48 7.08 -5.64 3.97
CA LYS A 48 6.55 -7.00 4.01
C LYS A 48 5.42 -7.13 3.01
N GLY A 49 5.52 -8.14 2.16
CA GLY A 49 4.52 -8.50 1.16
C GLY A 49 3.99 -9.91 1.38
N GLU A 50 2.71 -10.12 1.04
CA GLU A 50 2.09 -11.44 0.96
C GLU A 50 1.54 -11.68 -0.45
N PHE A 51 1.70 -12.90 -0.96
CA PHE A 51 1.08 -13.37 -2.20
C PHE A 51 0.07 -14.48 -1.93
N ASP A 52 -1.00 -14.53 -2.73
CA ASP A 52 -1.95 -15.67 -2.74
C ASP A 52 -1.47 -16.81 -3.65
N LEU A 53 -0.60 -16.50 -4.63
CA LEU A 53 -0.03 -17.45 -5.59
C LEU A 53 1.48 -17.53 -5.39
N LEU A 54 2.09 -18.64 -5.80
CA LEU A 54 3.54 -18.81 -5.77
C LEU A 54 4.19 -17.83 -6.75
N PRO A 55 4.96 -16.83 -6.29
CA PRO A 55 5.66 -15.91 -7.17
C PRO A 55 6.90 -16.57 -7.79
N GLN A 56 7.31 -16.07 -8.93
CA GLN A 56 8.61 -16.34 -9.54
C GLN A 56 9.53 -15.15 -9.30
N ALA A 57 10.80 -15.43 -9.02
CA ALA A 57 11.84 -14.41 -8.89
C ALA A 57 12.87 -14.58 -10.00
N SER A 58 13.29 -13.47 -10.60
CA SER A 58 14.36 -13.40 -11.57
C SER A 58 15.24 -12.19 -11.31
N THR A 59 16.50 -12.30 -11.71
CA THR A 59 17.44 -11.18 -11.71
C THR A 59 17.74 -10.84 -13.15
N VAL A 60 17.44 -9.60 -13.54
CA VAL A 60 17.74 -9.05 -14.86
C VAL A 60 18.60 -7.82 -14.64
N GLU A 61 19.85 -7.89 -15.11
CA GLU A 61 20.88 -6.90 -14.78
C GLU A 61 21.02 -6.75 -13.25
N ASP A 62 20.81 -5.54 -12.72
CA ASP A 62 20.88 -5.22 -11.29
C ASP A 62 19.50 -5.21 -10.61
N VAL A 63 18.44 -5.61 -11.31
CA VAL A 63 17.06 -5.58 -10.80
C VAL A 63 16.62 -6.97 -10.37
N VAL A 64 16.05 -7.05 -9.16
CA VAL A 64 15.35 -8.25 -8.70
C VAL A 64 13.86 -8.07 -8.97
N GLU A 65 13.33 -8.90 -9.87
CA GLU A 65 11.90 -8.95 -10.18
C GLU A 65 11.25 -10.14 -9.47
N VAL A 66 10.15 -9.89 -8.77
CA VAL A 66 9.32 -10.90 -8.14
C VAL A 66 7.90 -10.73 -8.65
N SER A 67 7.34 -11.75 -9.31
CA SER A 67 6.01 -11.66 -9.90
C SER A 67 5.17 -12.90 -9.57
N ALA A 68 3.96 -12.67 -9.07
CA ALA A 68 2.90 -13.68 -8.98
C ALA A 68 1.92 -13.58 -10.17
N GLY A 69 2.41 -13.09 -11.32
CA GLY A 69 1.63 -12.86 -12.54
C GLY A 69 1.48 -11.37 -12.85
N GLY A 70 1.34 -11.05 -14.14
CA GLY A 70 1.25 -9.68 -14.65
C GLY A 70 2.58 -8.94 -14.72
N THR A 71 2.52 -7.65 -15.03
CA THR A 71 3.66 -6.73 -15.15
C THR A 71 3.41 -5.49 -14.29
N PHE A 72 4.49 -4.85 -13.84
CA PHE A 72 4.36 -3.55 -13.17
C PHE A 72 3.79 -2.53 -14.15
N GLU A 73 2.72 -1.86 -13.74
CA GLU A 73 2.13 -0.76 -14.49
C GLU A 73 1.92 0.42 -13.56
N SER A 74 2.31 1.62 -14.01
CA SER A 74 1.95 2.86 -13.32
C SER A 74 0.62 3.37 -13.87
N ASP A 75 -0.21 3.94 -13.00
CA ASP A 75 -1.23 4.89 -13.43
C ASP A 75 -0.53 6.20 -13.81
N THR A 76 -0.55 6.52 -15.10
CA THR A 76 0.05 7.74 -15.67
C THR A 76 -0.99 8.83 -15.91
N TYR A 77 -2.28 8.48 -15.88
CA TYR A 77 -3.38 9.39 -16.20
C TYR A 77 -4.09 9.91 -14.96
N GLY A 78 -3.85 9.33 -13.78
CA GLY A 78 -4.58 9.67 -12.56
C GLY A 78 -6.08 9.43 -12.75
N GLY A 79 -6.41 8.35 -13.45
CA GLY A 79 -7.77 7.99 -13.86
C GLY A 79 -8.66 7.71 -12.64
N SER A 80 -9.95 8.05 -12.75
CA SER A 80 -11.00 7.74 -11.75
C SER A 80 -10.58 7.79 -10.27
N VAL A 81 -9.83 8.82 -9.85
CA VAL A 81 -9.55 9.08 -8.44
C VAL A 81 -10.56 10.08 -7.90
N ALA A 82 -11.32 9.68 -6.88
CA ALA A 82 -12.16 10.56 -6.08
C ALA A 82 -11.49 10.78 -4.70
N ILE A 83 -11.45 12.04 -4.27
CA ILE A 83 -10.74 12.45 -3.05
C ILE A 83 -11.73 13.18 -2.16
N ASN A 84 -11.84 12.73 -0.91
CA ASN A 84 -12.57 13.42 0.15
C ASN A 84 -11.58 13.82 1.24
N GLU A 85 -11.52 15.11 1.56
CA GLU A 85 -10.71 15.63 2.65
C GLU A 85 -11.32 15.28 4.01
N LEU A 86 -10.46 14.94 4.96
CA LEU A 86 -10.79 14.65 6.36
C LEU A 86 -9.98 15.59 7.27
N GLU A 87 -10.36 15.69 8.55
CA GLU A 87 -9.60 16.50 9.51
C GLU A 87 -8.14 16.06 9.65
N ASP A 88 -7.86 14.76 9.51
CA ASP A 88 -6.55 14.15 9.69
C ASP A 88 -5.89 13.70 8.38
N GLY A 89 -6.47 14.01 7.22
CA GLY A 89 -5.90 13.68 5.91
C GLY A 89 -6.94 13.50 4.81
N TYR A 90 -6.92 12.36 4.12
CA TYR A 90 -7.70 12.13 2.90
C TYR A 90 -8.27 10.71 2.84
N LEU A 91 -9.43 10.61 2.23
CA LEU A 91 -10.07 9.36 1.84
C LEU A 91 -10.09 9.30 0.31
N ILE A 92 -9.46 8.28 -0.25
CA ILE A 92 -9.23 8.17 -1.69
C ILE A 92 -9.88 6.91 -2.22
N GLU A 93 -10.77 7.09 -3.18
CA GLU A 93 -11.41 6.02 -3.95
C GLU A 93 -10.81 6.01 -5.35
N PHE A 94 -10.43 4.84 -5.84
CA PHE A 94 -9.67 4.69 -7.08
C PHE A 94 -9.98 3.36 -7.76
N ASN A 95 -9.88 3.32 -9.10
CA ASN A 95 -9.82 2.05 -9.84
C ASN A 95 -8.37 1.53 -9.91
N LYS A 96 -7.47 2.46 -10.24
CA LYS A 96 -6.02 2.27 -10.25
C LYS A 96 -5.41 3.52 -9.64
N LEU A 97 -4.39 3.34 -8.81
CA LEU A 97 -3.73 4.45 -8.13
C LEU A 97 -2.24 4.14 -7.98
N THR A 98 -1.38 5.02 -8.46
CA THR A 98 0.06 4.96 -8.20
C THR A 98 0.47 6.05 -7.23
N ILE A 99 0.91 5.64 -6.04
CA ILE A 99 1.48 6.52 -5.01
C ILE A 99 3.00 6.43 -5.13
N LYS A 100 3.65 7.57 -5.35
CA LYS A 100 5.11 7.65 -5.40
C LYS A 100 5.64 8.18 -4.09
N PHE A 101 6.84 7.77 -3.72
CA PHE A 101 7.56 8.36 -2.60
C PHE A 101 9.05 8.45 -2.89
N ASP A 102 9.69 9.42 -2.26
CA ASP A 102 11.14 9.60 -2.28
C ASP A 102 11.62 10.09 -0.92
N VAL A 103 12.84 9.72 -0.55
CA VAL A 103 13.51 10.24 0.65
C VAL A 103 14.48 11.32 0.21
N ASP A 104 14.25 12.54 0.69
CA ASP A 104 15.17 13.65 0.49
C ASP A 104 16.32 13.54 1.49
N GLU A 105 17.51 13.20 1.01
CA GLU A 105 18.70 13.03 1.84
C GLU A 105 19.19 14.33 2.50
N SER A 106 18.85 15.49 1.94
CA SER A 106 19.26 16.78 2.50
C SER A 106 18.43 17.18 3.71
N THR A 107 17.16 16.76 3.76
CA THR A 107 16.23 17.10 4.83
C THR A 107 15.87 15.91 5.73
N GLY A 108 16.19 14.69 5.30
CA GLY A 108 15.79 13.45 5.96
C GLY A 108 14.28 13.18 5.90
N LYS A 109 13.53 13.93 5.09
CA LYS A 109 12.07 13.82 4.98
C LYS A 109 11.68 12.90 3.83
N VAL A 110 10.59 12.17 4.03
CA VAL A 110 9.90 11.43 2.98
C VAL A 110 8.91 12.36 2.30
N SER A 111 8.95 12.42 0.98
CA SER A 111 7.98 13.08 0.13
C SER A 111 7.04 12.03 -0.44
N VAL A 112 5.73 12.15 -0.20
CA VAL A 112 4.70 11.24 -0.70
C VAL A 112 3.85 11.98 -1.72
N LYS A 113 3.81 11.46 -2.94
CA LYS A 113 3.12 12.05 -4.10
C LYS A 113 1.95 11.17 -4.49
N ILE A 114 0.76 11.75 -4.37
CA ILE A 114 -0.50 11.11 -4.69
C ILE A 114 -1.12 11.90 -5.85
N PRO A 115 -1.69 11.25 -6.89
CA PRO A 115 -2.37 11.95 -7.96
C PRO A 115 -3.40 12.96 -7.45
N ARG A 116 -3.40 14.16 -8.04
CA ARG A 116 -4.31 15.27 -7.73
C ARG A 116 -4.14 15.90 -6.34
N LEU A 117 -3.12 15.53 -5.58
CA LEU A 117 -2.74 16.17 -4.32
C LEU A 117 -1.36 16.80 -4.42
N GLU A 118 -1.11 17.82 -3.60
CA GLU A 118 0.24 18.34 -3.38
C GLU A 118 1.10 17.30 -2.64
N PRO A 119 2.43 17.27 -2.88
CA PRO A 119 3.32 16.36 -2.17
C PRO A 119 3.26 16.56 -0.65
N ILE A 120 3.04 15.47 0.09
CA ILE A 120 3.01 15.47 1.55
C ILE A 120 4.42 15.15 2.05
N LYS A 121 4.97 15.99 2.93
CA LYS A 121 6.30 15.78 3.52
C LYS A 121 6.19 15.33 4.98
N ALA A 122 6.90 14.27 5.34
CA ALA A 122 6.89 13.67 6.67
C ALA A 122 8.26 13.11 7.06
N SER A 123 8.50 12.83 8.35
CA SER A 123 9.70 12.11 8.82
C SER A 123 9.70 10.64 8.37
N LYS A 124 8.51 10.07 8.17
CA LYS A 124 8.31 8.65 7.88
C LYS A 124 7.05 8.42 7.05
N LEU A 125 7.12 7.41 6.19
CA LEU A 125 5.97 6.80 5.51
C LEU A 125 5.71 5.42 6.11
N LEU A 126 4.47 5.19 6.52
CA LEU A 126 3.93 3.90 6.93
C LEU A 126 2.84 3.48 5.95
N PHE A 127 2.81 2.20 5.59
CA PHE A 127 1.71 1.65 4.81
C PHE A 127 1.28 0.28 5.34
N ASP A 128 -0.01 0.01 5.27
CA ASP A 128 -0.64 -1.30 5.47
C ASP A 128 -1.86 -1.40 4.55
N ILE A 129 -1.62 -1.90 3.36
CA ILE A 129 -2.56 -1.92 2.24
C ILE A 129 -2.85 -3.35 1.81
N LYS A 130 -4.10 -3.56 1.39
CA LYS A 130 -4.64 -4.81 0.87
C LYS A 130 -5.23 -4.55 -0.52
N GLY A 131 -5.20 -5.56 -1.37
CA GLY A 131 -5.70 -5.47 -2.75
C GLY A 131 -4.67 -6.03 -3.72
N THR A 132 -4.83 -5.76 -5.02
CA THR A 132 -3.81 -6.15 -6.00
C THR A 132 -2.77 -5.05 -6.07
N ILE A 133 -1.57 -5.34 -5.57
CA ILE A 133 -0.53 -4.35 -5.33
C ILE A 133 0.72 -4.69 -6.16
N SER A 134 1.34 -3.67 -6.72
CA SER A 134 2.69 -3.74 -7.28
C SER A 134 3.57 -2.67 -6.66
N LEU A 135 4.85 -2.99 -6.46
CA LEU A 135 5.85 -2.12 -5.88
C LEU A 135 7.05 -2.06 -6.81
N ASN A 136 7.52 -0.87 -7.14
CA ASN A 136 8.81 -0.64 -7.77
C ASN A 136 9.63 0.24 -6.83
N MET A 137 10.83 -0.18 -6.44
CA MET A 137 11.60 0.47 -5.40
C MET A 137 13.09 0.43 -5.70
N ILE A 138 13.72 1.60 -5.64
CA ILE A 138 15.16 1.78 -5.60
C ILE A 138 15.51 2.20 -4.16
N VAL A 139 16.50 1.55 -3.56
CA VAL A 139 16.92 1.82 -2.16
C VAL A 139 18.34 2.39 -2.07
N SER A 140 19.08 2.41 -3.18
CA SER A 140 20.44 2.93 -3.26
C SER A 140 20.76 3.37 -4.71
N PRO A 141 21.45 4.51 -4.94
CA PRO A 141 22.01 5.42 -3.93
C PRO A 141 20.96 6.26 -3.21
N PHE A 142 19.75 6.38 -3.77
CA PHE A 142 18.63 7.11 -3.19
C PHE A 142 17.46 6.16 -2.93
N VAL A 143 16.61 6.50 -1.96
CA VAL A 143 15.36 5.76 -1.73
C VAL A 143 14.23 6.42 -2.51
N VAL A 144 13.73 5.72 -3.55
CA VAL A 144 12.61 6.13 -4.38
C VAL A 144 11.72 4.92 -4.61
N GLY A 145 10.40 5.08 -4.53
CA GLY A 145 9.49 4.00 -4.84
C GLY A 145 8.15 4.46 -5.41
N ALA A 146 7.45 3.50 -5.99
CA ALA A 146 6.11 3.64 -6.50
C ALA A 146 5.30 2.39 -6.12
N MET A 147 4.18 2.60 -5.44
CA MET A 147 3.19 1.58 -5.15
C MET A 147 1.99 1.78 -6.07
N THR A 148 1.68 0.79 -6.89
CA THR A 148 0.44 0.77 -7.68
C THR A 148 -0.58 -0.15 -7.01
N LEU A 149 -1.75 0.40 -6.73
CA LEU A 149 -2.93 -0.31 -6.28
C LEU A 149 -3.88 -0.50 -7.47
N VAL A 150 -4.41 -1.71 -7.64
CA VAL A 150 -5.34 -2.08 -8.71
C VAL A 150 -6.55 -2.80 -8.11
N ASN A 151 -7.71 -2.60 -8.73
CA ASN A 151 -9.06 -3.08 -8.36
C ASN A 151 -9.76 -2.14 -7.40
N ASP A 152 -10.68 -1.33 -7.94
CA ASP A 152 -11.66 -0.47 -7.27
C ASP A 152 -11.59 -0.54 -5.73
N GLY A 153 -10.85 0.39 -5.14
CA GLY A 153 -10.47 0.33 -3.74
C GLY A 153 -10.58 1.67 -3.05
N LYS A 154 -10.53 1.61 -1.72
CA LYS A 154 -10.59 2.77 -0.84
C LYS A 154 -9.42 2.73 0.13
N ILE A 155 -8.65 3.81 0.16
CA ILE A 155 -7.58 3.99 1.15
C ILE A 155 -7.81 5.26 1.96
N LYS A 156 -7.42 5.19 3.23
CA LYS A 156 -7.26 6.36 4.08
C LYS A 156 -5.78 6.74 4.11
N ILE A 157 -5.52 8.04 4.01
CA ILE A 157 -4.20 8.64 4.16
C ILE A 157 -4.29 9.62 5.32
N THR A 158 -3.50 9.41 6.37
CA THR A 158 -3.34 10.42 7.43
C THR A 158 -2.02 11.15 7.26
N ALA A 159 -2.02 12.46 7.49
CA ALA A 159 -0.84 13.32 7.32
C ALA A 159 -0.52 14.07 8.62
N GLY A 160 0.74 13.96 9.07
CA GLY A 160 1.30 14.65 10.22
C GLY A 160 2.83 14.62 10.17
N ASP A 161 3.49 14.38 11.30
CA ASP A 161 4.93 14.07 11.25
C ASP A 161 5.20 12.74 10.53
N GLU A 162 4.24 11.81 10.55
CA GLU A 162 4.25 10.60 9.74
C GLU A 162 3.11 10.65 8.71
N VAL A 163 3.34 10.09 7.53
CA VAL A 163 2.26 9.76 6.57
C VAL A 163 1.92 8.30 6.74
N LYS A 164 0.63 7.99 6.94
CA LYS A 164 0.15 6.60 7.02
C LYS A 164 -0.87 6.34 5.92
N ILE A 165 -0.68 5.24 5.18
CA ILE A 165 -1.58 4.79 4.12
C ILE A 165 -2.18 3.45 4.53
N THR A 166 -3.51 3.37 4.65
CA THR A 166 -4.20 2.13 5.02
C THR A 166 -5.37 1.85 4.12
N THR A 167 -5.59 0.58 3.77
CA THR A 167 -6.85 0.17 3.14
C THR A 167 -7.99 0.27 4.14
N GLU A 168 -9.05 0.98 3.77
CA GLU A 168 -10.31 0.94 4.52
C GLU A 168 -10.99 -0.40 4.25
N PRO A 169 -11.59 -1.05 5.27
CA PRO A 169 -12.44 -2.20 5.01
C PRO A 169 -13.59 -1.77 4.09
N GLU A 170 -13.92 -2.59 3.09
CA GLU A 170 -15.16 -2.42 2.34
C GLU A 170 -16.32 -2.41 3.36
N GLU A 171 -17.05 -1.30 3.45
CA GLU A 171 -18.30 -1.27 4.22
C GLU A 171 -19.32 -2.16 3.51
N GLY A 172 -19.32 -3.43 3.87
CA GLY A 172 -20.18 -4.45 3.29
C GLY A 172 -20.62 -5.47 4.33
N GLY A 173 -21.49 -5.08 5.26
CA GLY A 173 -22.29 -6.05 6.02
C GLY A 173 -22.73 -5.69 7.43
N ALA A 174 -23.40 -4.56 7.66
CA ALA A 174 -24.60 -4.49 8.52
C ALA A 174 -25.09 -3.05 8.62
N ASN A 175 -26.03 -2.70 7.74
CA ASN A 175 -27.10 -1.81 8.11
C ASN A 175 -27.91 -2.50 9.23
N LYS A 176 -27.46 -2.36 10.48
CA LYS A 176 -28.33 -2.41 11.66
C LYS A 176 -28.38 -1.00 12.21
N SER A 177 -29.04 -0.13 11.45
CA SER A 177 -29.99 0.78 12.06
C SER A 177 -30.76 -0.02 13.11
N LYS A 178 -30.43 0.19 14.39
CA LYS A 178 -31.34 -0.14 15.48
C LYS A 178 -32.58 0.68 15.16
N GLU A 179 -33.54 0.06 14.48
CA GLU A 179 -34.94 0.41 14.66
C GLU A 179 -35.15 0.37 16.16
N LEU A 180 -35.13 1.55 16.76
CA LEU A 180 -35.84 1.80 17.99
C LEU A 180 -37.28 1.38 17.71
N GLN A 181 -37.60 0.12 18.05
CA GLN A 181 -38.96 -0.28 18.29
C GLN A 181 -39.44 0.58 19.47
N ILE A 182 -39.93 1.76 19.12
CA ILE A 182 -40.88 2.49 19.93
C ILE A 182 -42.03 1.50 20.11
N GLN A 183 -42.07 0.83 21.26
CA GLN A 183 -43.25 0.15 21.73
C GLN A 183 -44.33 1.22 21.84
N ARG A 184 -45.10 1.35 20.74
CA ARG A 184 -46.36 2.05 20.76
C ARG A 184 -47.21 1.35 21.79
N ALA A 185 -47.61 2.11 22.79
CA ALA A 185 -48.76 1.81 23.62
C ALA A 185 -49.90 1.32 22.72
N GLN A 186 -50.25 0.05 22.87
CA GLN A 186 -51.60 -0.43 22.58
C GLN A 186 -52.17 -0.87 23.92
N GLY A 187 -52.98 0.02 24.47
CA GLY A 187 -53.89 -0.35 25.54
C GLY A 187 -54.98 -1.28 25.01
N ARG A 188 -55.44 -2.13 25.92
CA ARG A 188 -56.78 -2.73 26.15
C ARG A 188 -56.53 -4.09 26.82
N ALA A 189 -57.19 -4.46 27.91
CA ALA A 189 -58.50 -4.07 28.44
C ALA A 189 -58.48 -3.94 29.97
#